data_AF-A0A8E2AHM2-F1
#
_entry.id   AF-A0A8E2AHM2-F1
#
_cell.length_a   1.000
_cell.length_b   1.000
_cell.length_c   1.000
_cell.angle_alpha   90.00
_cell.angle_beta   90.00
_cell.angle_gamma   90.00
#
_symmetry.space_group_name_H-M   'P 1'
#
loop_
_entity.id
_entity.type
_entity.pdbx_description
1 polymer ?
#
loop_
_entity_poly.entity_id
_entity_poly.type
_entity_poly.pdbx_seq_one_letter_code
_entity_poly.pdbx_strand_id
1 'polypeptide(L)'
;LHSVFHASLLEPFVTPHCSLDRSPARPAPVHIVPPESPMTIESFLDCRKIGRRYKYLVHWMNTSVAERSWVALSDVPRDLDEVLEHFHRHHPKLP
;
A
#
# COMPACT_ATOMS: atom_id res chain seq x y z
N LEU A 1 -2.32 -38.83 -25.99
CA LEU A 1 -1.82 -38.33 -27.28
C LEU A 1 -0.84 -37.21 -26.98
N HIS A 2 0.45 -37.42 -27.22
CA HIS A 2 1.47 -36.38 -27.05
C HIS A 2 2.03 -36.03 -28.41
N SER A 3 2.20 -34.74 -28.68
CA SER A 3 2.77 -34.26 -29.94
C SER A 3 4.25 -34.59 -29.97
N VAL A 4 4.59 -35.72 -30.59
CA VAL A 4 5.97 -36.12 -30.88
C VAL A 4 6.24 -35.70 -32.32
N PHE A 5 6.81 -34.51 -32.52
CA PHE A 5 7.29 -34.08 -33.83
C PHE A 5 8.81 -33.99 -33.82
N HIS A 6 9.44 -34.23 -34.96
CA HIS A 6 10.89 -34.11 -35.10
C HIS A 6 11.29 -32.64 -34.98
N ALA A 7 12.09 -32.32 -33.96
CA ALA A 7 12.61 -30.97 -33.74
C ALA A 7 13.43 -30.44 -34.94
N SER A 8 14.00 -31.33 -35.77
CA SER A 8 14.73 -30.96 -36.99
C SER A 8 13.86 -30.39 -38.12
N LEU A 9 12.53 -30.50 -38.00
CA LEU A 9 11.58 -29.87 -38.93
C LEU A 9 11.16 -28.46 -38.48
N LEU A 10 11.60 -28.01 -37.31
CA LEU A 10 11.36 -26.64 -36.88
C LEU A 10 12.29 -25.68 -37.61
N GLU A 11 11.71 -24.67 -38.23
CA GLU A 11 12.49 -23.53 -38.73
C GLU A 11 13.02 -22.70 -37.55
N PRO A 12 14.27 -22.21 -37.60
CA PRO A 12 14.82 -21.33 -36.57
C PRO A 12 13.96 -20.07 -36.42
N PHE A 13 13.56 -19.75 -35.19
CA PHE A 13 12.83 -18.52 -34.91
C PHE A 13 13.72 -17.30 -35.19
N VAL A 14 13.39 -16.54 -36.23
CA VAL A 14 14.02 -15.25 -36.53
C VAL A 14 13.22 -14.17 -35.84
N THR A 15 13.79 -13.58 -34.78
CA THR A 15 13.27 -12.33 -34.24
C THR A 15 13.31 -11.29 -35.36
N PRO A 16 12.18 -10.65 -35.76
CA PRO A 16 12.28 -9.51 -36.65
C PRO A 16 13.22 -8.51 -35.98
N HIS A 17 14.26 -8.10 -36.72
CA HIS A 17 15.30 -7.18 -36.26
C HIS A 17 14.59 -6.02 -35.57
N CYS A 18 14.65 -6.01 -34.23
CA CYS A 18 13.83 -5.11 -33.41
C CYS A 18 14.46 -3.72 -33.49
N SER A 19 14.27 -3.05 -34.62
CA SER A 19 14.56 -1.63 -34.78
C SER A 19 13.47 -0.83 -34.09
N LEU A 20 13.26 -1.04 -32.80
CA LEU A 20 12.46 -0.19 -31.96
C LEU A 20 13.03 -0.33 -30.55
N ASP A 21 13.94 0.59 -30.24
CA ASP A 21 14.33 1.03 -28.91
C ASP A 21 13.13 1.65 -28.17
N ARG A 22 11.99 0.95 -28.22
CA ARG A 22 10.73 1.33 -27.61
C ARG A 22 10.63 0.51 -26.34
N SER A 23 11.41 0.92 -25.35
CA SER A 23 10.98 0.72 -23.97
C SER A 23 9.53 1.22 -23.88
N PRO A 24 8.57 0.41 -23.41
CA PRO A 24 7.20 0.89 -23.25
C PRO A 24 7.27 2.13 -22.35
N ALA A 25 6.66 3.23 -22.80
CA ALA A 25 6.61 4.44 -22.01
C ALA A 25 6.06 4.09 -20.62
N ARG A 26 6.75 4.54 -19.56
CA ARG A 26 6.31 4.32 -18.18
C ARG A 26 4.84 4.79 -18.08
N PRO A 27 3.92 3.99 -17.50
CA PRO A 27 2.55 4.43 -17.32
C PRO A 27 2.53 5.75 -16.55
N ALA A 28 1.63 6.66 -16.95
CA ALA A 28 1.47 7.93 -16.27
C ALA A 28 1.22 7.69 -14.76
N PRO A 29 1.74 8.55 -13.87
CA PRO A 29 1.44 8.47 -12.45
C PRO A 29 -0.08 8.47 -12.24
N VAL A 30 -0.58 7.50 -11.47
CA VAL A 30 -2.00 7.47 -11.11
C VAL A 30 -2.24 8.57 -10.09
N HIS A 31 -3.11 9.52 -10.41
CA HIS A 31 -3.59 10.52 -9.45
C HIS A 31 -4.66 9.87 -8.58
N ILE A 32 -4.31 9.53 -7.35
CA ILE A 32 -5.26 9.07 -6.34
C ILE A 32 -6.00 10.31 -5.84
N VAL A 33 -7.29 10.43 -6.18
CA VAL A 33 -8.16 11.47 -5.64
C VAL A 33 -8.36 11.18 -4.15
N PRO A 34 -8.09 12.14 -3.25
CA PRO A 34 -8.42 11.98 -1.83
C PRO A 34 -9.92 11.70 -1.68
N PRO A 35 -10.35 10.90 -0.69
CA PRO A 35 -11.77 10.70 -0.45
C PRO A 35 -12.46 12.06 -0.24
N GLU A 36 -13.66 12.20 -0.80
CA GLU A 36 -14.44 13.45 -0.81
C GLU A 36 -14.80 13.92 0.62
N SER A 37 -14.80 13.01 1.59
CA SER A 37 -14.98 13.29 3.01
C SER A 37 -13.75 12.87 3.82
N PRO A 38 -13.29 13.70 4.77
CA PRO A 38 -12.27 13.27 5.71
C PRO A 38 -12.85 12.16 6.60
N MET A 39 -12.37 10.93 6.42
CA MET A 39 -12.72 9.83 7.32
C MET A 39 -12.22 10.19 8.72
N THR A 40 -13.12 10.16 9.70
CA THR A 40 -12.79 10.51 11.09
C THR A 40 -12.27 9.28 11.83
N ILE A 41 -11.18 9.48 12.57
CA ILE A 41 -10.58 8.47 13.44
C ILE A 41 -11.48 8.24 14.64
N GLU A 42 -11.94 7.01 14.83
CA GLU A 42 -12.73 6.61 16.00
C GLU A 42 -11.82 6.20 17.17
N SER A 43 -10.80 5.38 16.91
CA SER A 43 -9.87 4.91 17.95
C SER A 43 -8.52 4.45 17.40
N PHE A 44 -7.50 4.50 18.26
CA PHE A 44 -6.18 3.92 18.03
C PHE A 44 -6.11 2.53 18.66
N LEU A 45 -5.67 1.55 17.88
CA LEU A 45 -5.65 0.15 18.29
C LEU A 45 -4.25 -0.39 18.54
N ASP A 46 -3.27 0.11 17.76
CA ASP A 46 -1.90 -0.36 17.83
C ASP A 46 -0.95 0.73 17.31
N CYS A 47 0.33 0.64 17.68
CA CYS A 47 1.36 1.52 17.14
C CYS A 47 2.61 0.73 16.75
N ARG A 48 3.29 1.22 15.70
CA ARG A 48 4.56 0.64 15.27
C ARG A 48 5.51 1.70 14.78
N LYS A 49 6.79 1.45 15.01
CA LYS A 49 7.89 2.27 14.51
C LYS A 49 8.47 1.64 13.25
N ILE A 50 8.52 2.41 12.16
CA ILE A 50 9.16 2.01 10.90
C ILE A 50 10.27 3.02 10.61
N GLY A 51 11.52 2.61 10.88
CA GLY A 51 12.68 3.49 10.80
C GLY A 51 12.59 4.64 11.80
N ARG A 52 12.49 5.87 11.29
CA ARG A 52 12.35 7.12 12.09
C ARG A 52 10.90 7.61 12.20
N ARG A 53 9.93 6.87 11.65
CA ARG A 53 8.52 7.29 11.59
C ARG A 53 7.65 6.36 12.43
N TYR A 54 6.61 6.94 13.03
CA TYR A 54 5.58 6.20 13.75
C TYR A 54 4.33 6.06 12.88
N LYS A 55 3.73 4.87 12.93
CA LYS A 55 2.42 4.60 12.34
C LYS A 55 1.50 4.05 13.41
N TYR A 56 0.24 4.45 13.33
CA TYR A 56 -0.82 4.01 14.22
C TYR A 56 -1.87 3.24 13.44
N LEU A 57 -2.34 2.14 14.00
CA LEU A 57 -3.47 1.39 13.47
C LEU A 57 -4.75 2.07 13.93
N VAL A 58 -5.50 2.58 12.97
CA VAL A 58 -6.69 3.39 13.21
C VAL A 58 -7.94 2.60 12.88
N HIS A 59 -8.95 2.70 13.73
CA HIS A 59 -10.32 2.36 13.39
C HIS A 59 -11.06 3.61 12.92
N TRP A 60 -11.71 3.54 11.76
CA TRP A 60 -12.48 4.65 11.21
C TRP A 60 -13.93 4.57 11.66
N MET A 61 -14.51 5.73 11.93
CA MET A 61 -15.89 5.86 12.36
C MET A 61 -16.86 5.26 11.32
N ASN A 62 -17.82 4.45 11.77
CA ASN A 62 -18.83 3.78 10.93
C ASN A 62 -18.26 2.80 9.89
N THR A 63 -17.04 2.29 10.09
CA THR A 63 -16.42 1.31 9.17
C THR A 63 -16.25 -0.06 9.78
N SER A 64 -16.08 -1.07 8.93
CA SER A 64 -15.79 -2.42 9.37
C SER A 64 -14.34 -2.57 9.87
N VAL A 65 -14.08 -3.63 10.63
CA VAL A 65 -12.72 -3.99 11.09
C VAL A 65 -11.74 -4.17 9.92
N ALA A 66 -12.23 -4.56 8.74
CA ALA A 66 -11.42 -4.76 7.55
C ALA A 66 -10.88 -3.46 6.94
N GLU A 67 -11.50 -2.32 7.24
CA GLU A 67 -11.09 -1.01 6.72
C GLU A 67 -10.04 -0.31 7.60
N ARG A 68 -9.67 -0.93 8.72
CA ARG A 68 -8.60 -0.44 9.59
C ARG A 68 -7.30 -0.30 8.82
N SER A 69 -6.63 0.83 8.99
CA SER A 69 -5.42 1.11 8.23
C SER A 69 -4.35 1.79 9.08
N TRP A 70 -3.11 1.72 8.59
CA TRP A 70 -1.95 2.29 9.25
C TRP A 70 -1.72 3.73 8.80
N VAL A 71 -2.02 4.68 9.67
CA VAL A 71 -1.87 6.13 9.44
C VAL A 71 -0.54 6.60 10.03
N ALA A 72 0.20 7.46 9.31
CA ALA A 72 1.43 8.02 9.85
C ALA A 72 1.10 9.08 10.91
N LEU A 73 1.95 9.24 11.94
CA LEU A 73 1.76 10.27 12.96
C LEU A 73 1.61 11.68 12.36
N SER A 74 2.30 11.95 11.24
CA SER A 74 2.21 13.23 10.52
C SER A 74 0.85 13.50 9.89
N ASP A 75 0.05 12.47 9.64
CA ASP A 75 -1.27 12.54 9.03
C ASP A 75 -2.39 12.53 10.10
N VAL A 76 -2.05 12.29 11.37
CA VAL A 76 -3.02 12.31 12.47
C VAL A 76 -3.32 13.77 12.84
N PRO A 77 -4.60 14.20 12.87
CA PRO A 77 -4.98 15.51 13.34
C PRO A 77 -4.52 15.78 14.78
N ARG A 78 -4.03 16.99 15.05
CA ARG A 78 -3.57 17.39 16.41
C ARG A 78 -4.69 17.35 17.45
N ASP A 79 -5.94 17.45 17.03
CA ASP A 79 -7.10 17.37 17.93
C ASP A 79 -7.21 15.99 18.63
N LEU A 80 -6.51 14.97 18.10
CA LEU A 80 -6.46 13.62 18.66
C LEU A 80 -5.21 13.37 19.53
N ASP A 81 -4.38 14.39 19.80
CA ASP A 81 -3.19 14.24 20.64
C ASP A 81 -3.54 13.76 22.05
N GLU A 82 -4.64 14.24 22.64
CA GLU A 82 -5.10 13.79 23.96
C GLU A 82 -5.48 12.30 23.97
N VAL A 83 -6.08 11.82 22.87
CA VAL A 83 -6.47 10.42 22.68
C VAL A 83 -5.23 9.54 22.48
N LEU A 84 -4.25 10.03 21.72
CA LEU A 84 -2.95 9.36 21.56
C LEU A 84 -2.20 9.24 22.89
N GLU A 85 -2.15 10.32 23.67
CA GLU A 85 -1.53 10.31 25.01
C GLU A 85 -2.23 9.33 25.96
N HIS A 86 -3.56 9.24 25.88
CA HIS A 86 -4.33 8.26 26.65
C HIS A 86 -4.00 6.83 26.20
N PHE A 87 -3.89 6.58 24.89
CA PHE A 87 -3.47 5.29 24.34
C PHE A 87 -2.09 4.88 24.87
N HIS A 88 -1.09 5.76 24.81
CA HIS A 88 0.26 5.46 25.31
C HIS A 88 0.29 5.17 26.82
N ARG A 89 -0.54 5.87 27.61
CA ARG A 89 -0.70 5.58 29.04
C ARG A 89 -1.24 4.18 29.32
N HIS A 90 -2.16 3.69 28.49
CA HIS A 90 -2.73 2.34 28.62
C HIS A 90 -1.84 1.26 28.01
N HIS A 91 -0.92 1.64 27.12
CA HIS A 91 -0.02 0.75 26.41
C HIS A 91 1.46 1.10 26.61
N PRO A 92 1.99 1.05 27.86
CA PRO A 92 3.36 1.49 28.16
C PRO A 92 4.48 0.61 27.55
N LYS A 93 4.12 -0.54 26.98
CA LYS A 93 5.04 -1.44 26.27
C LYS A 93 5.16 -1.13 24.78
N LEU A 94 4.21 -0.36 24.25
CA LEU A 94 4.22 0.08 22.87
C LEU A 94 5.13 1.32 22.73
N PRO A 95 5.77 1.51 21.57
CA PRO A 95 6.84 2.49 21.35
C PRO A 95 6.39 3.96 21.27
#